data_AF-A0A916R1L6-F1
#
_entry.id   AF-A0A916R1L6-F1
#
_cell.length_a   1.000
_cell.length_b   1.000
_cell.length_c   1.000
_cell.angle_alpha   90.00
_cell.angle_beta   90.00
_cell.angle_gamma   90.00
#
_symmetry.space_group_name_H-M   'P 1'
#
loop_
_entity.id
_entity.type
_entity.pdbx_description
1 polymer ?
#
loop_
_entity_poly.entity_id
_entity_poly.type
_entity_poly.pdbx_seq_one_letter_code
_entity_poly.pdbx_strand_id
1 'polypeptide(L)'
;MIGYLCTPQHNFYYSLACLAHHNNCDIEQRKQLLEQVEKNQEDMKIWAGHCRENFQHKYDLVEAEKARILGQTLQAEELYDRAIQGAEKYEFIHEEALAYERAAEFYLALDRKKIGQFYLRNAHHCYIRWGAKAKVKQLESEYPQYLLRVTNKKN
;
A
#
# COMPACT_ATOMS: atom_id res chain seq x y z
N MET A 1 18.14 -24.29 3.70
CA MET A 1 16.97 -23.70 4.40
C MET A 1 16.82 -22.24 3.97
N ILE A 2 16.44 -22.00 2.70
CA ILE A 2 16.40 -20.65 2.07
C ILE A 2 14.98 -20.30 1.58
N GLY A 3 14.00 -21.21 1.70
CA GLY A 3 12.65 -21.04 1.14
C GLY A 3 11.63 -20.28 2.00
N TYR A 4 11.91 -19.97 3.28
CA TYR A 4 10.87 -19.51 4.21
C TYR A 4 10.57 -18.00 4.17
N LEU A 5 11.48 -17.14 3.71
CA LEU A 5 11.26 -15.68 3.63
C LEU A 5 10.65 -15.23 2.31
N CYS A 6 10.84 -16.00 1.23
CA CYS A 6 10.28 -15.66 -0.08
C CYS A 6 8.76 -15.78 -0.10
N THR A 7 8.17 -16.76 0.59
CA THR A 7 6.72 -17.02 0.53
C THR A 7 5.89 -15.87 1.12
N PRO A 8 6.18 -15.32 2.32
CA PRO A 8 5.45 -14.17 2.84
C PRO A 8 5.56 -12.92 1.96
N GLN A 9 6.75 -12.63 1.44
CA GLN A 9 6.97 -11.49 0.54
C GLN A 9 6.25 -11.69 -0.80
N HIS A 10 6.30 -12.90 -1.35
CA HIS A 10 5.57 -13.26 -2.57
C HIS A 10 4.06 -13.09 -2.38
N ASN A 11 3.49 -13.69 -1.33
CA ASN A 11 2.06 -13.58 -1.03
C ASN A 11 1.64 -12.12 -0.89
N PHE A 12 2.43 -11.30 -0.18
CA PHE A 12 2.17 -9.89 -0.01
C PHE A 12 2.13 -9.11 -1.34
N TYR A 13 3.22 -9.13 -2.11
CA TYR A 13 3.29 -8.36 -3.36
C TYR A 13 2.35 -8.90 -4.45
N TYR A 14 2.18 -10.23 -4.52
CA TYR A 14 1.25 -10.85 -5.46
C TYR A 14 -0.19 -10.43 -5.14
N SER A 15 -0.60 -10.46 -3.87
CA SER A 15 -1.94 -10.01 -3.48
C SER A 15 -2.17 -8.54 -3.84
N LEU A 16 -1.22 -7.65 -3.59
CA LEU A 16 -1.34 -6.23 -3.97
C LEU A 16 -1.46 -6.05 -5.49
N ALA A 17 -0.69 -6.82 -6.28
CA ALA A 17 -0.78 -6.78 -7.74
C ALA A 17 -2.15 -7.28 -8.25
N CYS A 18 -2.68 -8.36 -7.66
CA CYS A 18 -4.03 -8.85 -7.96
C CYS A 18 -5.10 -7.80 -7.67
N LEU A 19 -5.02 -7.14 -6.52
CA LEU A 19 -5.99 -6.11 -6.10
C LEU A 19 -5.90 -4.85 -6.96
N ALA A 20 -4.70 -4.47 -7.42
CA ALA A 20 -4.51 -3.36 -8.35
C ALA A 20 -5.12 -3.61 -9.74
N HIS A 21 -5.10 -4.86 -10.22
CA HIS A 21 -5.67 -5.24 -11.52
C HIS A 21 -7.16 -5.56 -11.50
N HIS A 22 -7.80 -5.57 -10.32
CA HIS A 22 -9.20 -5.95 -10.16
C HIS A 22 -10.15 -5.19 -11.10
N ASN A 23 -9.92 -3.89 -11.35
CA ASN A 23 -10.80 -3.08 -12.20
C ASN A 23 -10.67 -3.36 -13.71
N ASN A 24 -9.61 -4.03 -14.15
CA ASN A 24 -9.28 -4.24 -15.56
C ASN A 24 -9.58 -5.67 -16.06
N CYS A 25 -10.08 -6.55 -15.18
CA CYS A 25 -10.36 -7.95 -15.49
C CYS A 25 -11.86 -8.23 -15.66
N ASP A 26 -12.18 -9.37 -16.30
CA ASP A 26 -13.55 -9.89 -16.37
C ASP A 26 -14.02 -10.40 -15.00
N ILE A 27 -15.34 -10.51 -14.80
CA ILE A 27 -15.95 -10.85 -13.50
C ILE A 27 -15.42 -12.18 -12.93
N GLU A 28 -15.28 -13.21 -13.76
CA GLU A 28 -14.75 -14.51 -13.32
C GLU A 28 -13.28 -14.42 -12.89
N GLN A 29 -12.47 -13.67 -13.63
CA GLN A 29 -11.06 -13.45 -13.28
C GLN A 29 -10.95 -12.66 -11.96
N ARG A 30 -11.80 -11.65 -11.75
CA ARG A 30 -11.84 -10.90 -10.49
C ARG A 30 -12.13 -11.80 -9.29
N LYS A 31 -13.09 -12.73 -9.44
CA LYS A 31 -13.44 -13.69 -8.39
C LYS A 31 -12.27 -14.62 -8.07
N GLN A 32 -11.60 -15.17 -9.10
CA GLN A 32 -10.43 -16.02 -8.90
C GLN A 32 -9.26 -15.29 -8.22
N LEU A 33 -9.01 -14.03 -8.60
CA LEU A 33 -7.98 -13.19 -7.98
C LEU A 33 -8.31 -12.93 -6.51
N LEU A 34 -9.56 -12.62 -6.18
CA LEU A 34 -10.01 -12.45 -4.79
C LEU A 34 -9.86 -13.73 -3.96
N GLU A 35 -10.26 -14.88 -4.49
CA GLU A 35 -10.09 -16.17 -3.80
C GLU A 35 -8.61 -16.47 -3.52
N GLN A 36 -7.71 -16.10 -4.45
CA GLN A 36 -6.28 -16.28 -4.24
C GLN A 36 -5.73 -15.29 -3.18
N VAL A 37 -6.20 -14.05 -3.17
CA VAL A 37 -5.85 -13.07 -2.13
C VAL A 37 -6.31 -13.55 -0.76
N GLU A 38 -7.51 -14.11 -0.63
CA GLU A 38 -8.01 -14.65 0.64
C GLU A 38 -7.15 -15.81 1.15
N LYS A 39 -6.75 -16.75 0.28
CA LYS A 39 -5.81 -17.83 0.66
C LYS A 39 -4.48 -17.27 1.14
N ASN A 40 -3.93 -16.29 0.42
CA ASN A 40 -2.69 -15.64 0.83
C ASN A 40 -2.83 -14.93 2.18
N GLN A 41 -4.00 -14.35 2.46
CA GLN A 41 -4.33 -13.70 3.73
C GLN A 41 -4.44 -14.69 4.89
N GLU A 42 -5.00 -15.89 4.68
CA GLU A 42 -5.00 -16.96 5.67
C GLU A 42 -3.58 -17.35 6.09
N ASP A 43 -2.68 -17.55 5.13
CA ASP A 43 -1.27 -17.84 5.39
C ASP A 43 -0.56 -16.68 6.12
N MET A 44 -0.78 -15.44 5.64
CA MET A 44 -0.19 -14.25 6.28
C MET A 44 -0.70 -14.02 7.70
N LYS A 45 -1.93 -14.40 8.00
CA LYS A 45 -2.48 -14.35 9.35
C LYS A 45 -1.75 -15.31 10.30
N ILE A 46 -1.42 -16.51 9.82
CA ILE A 46 -0.64 -17.48 10.61
C ILE A 46 0.75 -16.90 10.89
N TRP A 47 1.42 -16.33 9.89
CA TRP A 47 2.73 -15.71 10.08
C TRP A 47 2.69 -14.51 11.01
N ALA A 48 1.68 -13.65 10.89
CA ALA A 48 1.45 -12.56 11.83
C ALA A 48 1.23 -13.08 13.27
N GLY A 49 0.57 -14.22 13.44
CA GLY A 49 0.45 -14.90 14.74
C GLY A 49 1.80 -15.33 15.33
N HIS A 50 2.77 -15.72 14.49
CA HIS A 50 4.10 -16.14 14.93
C HIS A 50 5.08 -14.98 15.16
N CYS A 51 5.04 -13.94 14.33
CA CYS A 51 5.87 -12.75 14.46
C CYS A 51 5.11 -11.52 13.96
N ARG A 52 4.40 -10.88 14.88
CA ARG A 52 3.53 -9.74 14.58
C ARG A 52 4.33 -8.59 13.99
N GLU A 53 5.54 -8.38 14.50
CA GLU A 53 6.43 -7.28 14.09
C GLU A 53 6.76 -7.33 12.60
N ASN A 54 6.99 -8.53 12.06
CA ASN A 54 7.42 -8.73 10.68
C ASN A 54 6.28 -8.83 9.67
N PHE A 55 5.09 -9.25 10.10
CA PHE A 55 4.04 -9.67 9.17
C PHE A 55 2.70 -8.94 9.35
N GLN A 56 2.42 -8.34 10.51
CA GLN A 56 1.11 -7.72 10.75
C GLN A 56 0.84 -6.54 9.80
N HIS A 57 1.84 -5.68 9.58
CA HIS A 57 1.67 -4.51 8.69
C HIS A 57 1.42 -4.91 7.22
N LYS A 58 1.98 -6.04 6.77
CA LYS A 58 1.71 -6.62 5.44
C LYS A 58 0.27 -7.11 5.32
N TYR A 59 -0.16 -7.87 6.32
CA TYR A 59 -1.54 -8.37 6.41
C TYR A 59 -2.53 -7.20 6.41
N ASP A 60 -2.28 -6.19 7.24
CA ASP A 60 -3.16 -5.02 7.37
C ASP A 60 -3.26 -4.24 6.05
N LEU A 61 -2.16 -4.06 5.31
CA LEU A 61 -2.19 -3.34 4.03
C LEU A 61 -2.99 -4.07 2.95
N VAL A 62 -2.87 -5.40 2.87
CA VAL A 62 -3.64 -6.19 1.90
C VAL A 62 -5.13 -6.22 2.27
N GLU A 63 -5.47 -6.31 3.56
CA GLU A 63 -6.86 -6.13 4.00
C GLU A 63 -7.39 -4.72 3.69
N ALA A 64 -6.55 -3.67 3.79
CA ALA A 64 -6.94 -2.30 3.47
C ALA A 64 -7.34 -2.17 1.99
N GLU A 65 -6.52 -2.71 1.09
CA GLU A 65 -6.81 -2.75 -0.34
C GLU A 65 -8.03 -3.60 -0.67
N LYS A 66 -8.22 -4.72 0.03
CA LYS A 66 -9.43 -5.55 -0.09
C LYS A 66 -10.69 -4.78 0.33
N ALA A 67 -10.65 -4.12 1.49
CA ALA A 67 -11.74 -3.28 1.97
C ALA A 67 -12.04 -2.13 0.99
N ARG A 68 -11.00 -1.52 0.39
CA ARG A 68 -11.16 -0.48 -0.65
C ARG A 68 -11.97 -1.00 -1.84
N ILE A 69 -11.61 -2.13 -2.43
CA ILE A 69 -12.33 -2.66 -3.61
C ILE A 69 -13.74 -3.13 -3.29
N LEU A 70 -13.99 -3.54 -2.04
CA LEU A 70 -15.32 -3.91 -1.55
C LEU A 70 -16.18 -2.69 -1.15
N GLY A 71 -15.65 -1.47 -1.23
CA GLY A 71 -16.36 -0.24 -0.85
C GLY A 71 -16.50 -0.03 0.66
N GLN A 72 -15.73 -0.75 1.48
CA GLN A 72 -15.74 -0.69 2.94
C GLN A 72 -14.83 0.45 3.43
N THR A 73 -15.22 1.69 3.15
CA THR A 73 -14.38 2.90 3.34
C THR A 73 -13.77 3.01 4.74
N LEU A 74 -14.58 2.93 5.80
CA LEU A 74 -14.09 3.12 7.18
C LEU A 74 -13.08 2.04 7.58
N GLN A 75 -13.34 0.79 7.19
CA GLN A 75 -12.44 -0.32 7.45
C GLN A 75 -11.11 -0.14 6.70
N ALA A 76 -11.15 0.31 5.44
CA ALA A 76 -9.94 0.59 4.67
C ALA A 76 -9.10 1.69 5.33
N GLU A 77 -9.73 2.78 5.79
CA GLU A 77 -9.06 3.88 6.51
C GLU A 77 -8.28 3.36 7.74
N GLU A 78 -8.96 2.63 8.63
CA GLU A 78 -8.35 2.08 9.84
C GLU A 78 -7.19 1.11 9.54
N LEU A 79 -7.33 0.31 8.48
CA LEU A 79 -6.32 -0.67 8.09
C LEU A 79 -5.09 -0.01 7.45
N TYR A 80 -5.24 1.04 6.64
CA TYR A 80 -4.10 1.79 6.13
C TYR A 80 -3.29 2.40 7.27
N ASP A 81 -3.96 3.03 8.24
CA ASP A 81 -3.27 3.64 9.38
C ASP A 81 -2.53 2.58 10.21
N ARG A 82 -3.11 1.40 10.43
CA ARG A 82 -2.43 0.28 11.11
C ARG A 82 -1.22 -0.23 10.34
N ALA A 83 -1.35 -0.40 9.02
CA ALA A 83 -0.25 -0.85 8.17
C ALA A 83 0.93 0.12 8.22
N ILE A 84 0.66 1.43 8.10
CA ILE A 84 1.66 2.50 8.17
C ILE A 84 2.33 2.50 9.54
N GLN A 85 1.57 2.55 10.63
CA GLN A 85 2.13 2.57 11.99
C GLN A 85 2.96 1.32 12.28
N GLY A 86 2.52 0.16 11.81
CA GLY A 86 3.24 -1.10 11.97
C GLY A 86 4.56 -1.11 11.21
N ALA A 87 4.56 -0.66 9.96
CA ALA A 87 5.77 -0.58 9.13
C ALA A 87 6.76 0.46 9.67
N GLU A 88 6.29 1.63 10.08
CA GLU A 88 7.11 2.70 10.69
C GLU A 88 7.76 2.22 11.99
N LYS A 89 6.98 1.62 12.89
CA LYS A 89 7.45 1.16 14.20
C LYS A 89 8.61 0.17 14.12
N TYR A 90 8.61 -0.69 13.12
CA TYR A 90 9.64 -1.71 12.91
C TYR A 90 10.58 -1.38 11.73
N GLU A 91 10.59 -0.12 11.30
CA GLU A 91 11.53 0.45 10.32
C GLU A 91 11.51 -0.23 8.92
N PHE A 92 10.37 -0.80 8.52
CA PHE A 92 10.15 -1.35 7.18
C PHE A 92 9.89 -0.24 6.16
N ILE A 93 10.87 0.62 5.91
CA ILE A 93 10.73 1.88 5.16
C ILE A 93 10.13 1.73 3.75
N HIS A 94 10.40 0.63 3.06
CA HIS A 94 9.88 0.36 1.72
C HIS A 94 8.39 -0.04 1.75
N GLU A 95 7.95 -0.67 2.84
CA GLU A 95 6.57 -1.07 3.06
C GLU A 95 5.74 0.07 3.62
N GLU A 96 6.36 0.88 4.48
CA GLU A 96 5.83 2.16 4.94
C GLU A 96 5.55 3.08 3.74
N ALA A 97 6.52 3.24 2.82
CA ALA A 97 6.35 4.01 1.59
C ALA A 97 5.19 3.49 0.73
N LEU A 98 5.09 2.17 0.58
CA LEU A 98 4.04 1.53 -0.19
C LEU A 98 2.65 1.71 0.45
N ALA A 99 2.56 1.59 1.78
CA ALA A 99 1.32 1.80 2.51
C ALA A 99 0.85 3.25 2.42
N TYR A 100 1.78 4.22 2.56
CA TYR A 100 1.48 5.63 2.32
C TYR A 100 0.99 5.90 0.89
N GLU A 101 1.61 5.29 -0.13
CA GLU A 101 1.20 5.48 -1.52
C GLU A 101 -0.21 4.96 -1.79
N ARG A 102 -0.53 3.75 -1.31
CA ARG A 102 -1.86 3.16 -1.45
C ARG A 102 -2.93 3.95 -0.69
N ALA A 103 -2.64 4.38 0.53
CA ALA A 103 -3.52 5.26 1.30
C ALA A 103 -3.76 6.59 0.58
N ALA A 104 -2.73 7.17 -0.03
CA ALA A 104 -2.86 8.40 -0.80
C ALA A 104 -3.82 8.23 -1.99
N GLU A 105 -3.62 7.19 -2.80
CA GLU A 105 -4.50 6.88 -3.94
C GLU A 105 -5.95 6.68 -3.50
N PHE A 106 -6.16 5.95 -2.40
CA PHE A 106 -7.48 5.75 -1.82
C PHE A 106 -8.17 7.06 -1.44
N TYR A 107 -7.51 7.94 -0.68
CA TYR A 107 -8.11 9.21 -0.28
C TYR A 107 -8.30 10.18 -1.45
N LEU A 108 -7.42 10.15 -2.46
CA LEU A 108 -7.59 10.92 -3.69
C LEU A 108 -8.81 10.44 -4.50
N ALA A 109 -9.05 9.13 -4.57
CA ALA A 109 -10.23 8.56 -5.22
C ALA A 109 -11.54 8.94 -4.52
N LEU A 110 -11.51 9.18 -3.21
CA LEU A 110 -12.64 9.69 -2.42
C LEU A 110 -12.79 11.24 -2.46
N ASP A 111 -12.04 11.92 -3.33
CA ASP A 111 -11.96 13.39 -3.44
C ASP A 111 -11.48 14.11 -2.16
N ARG A 112 -10.89 13.38 -1.21
CA ARG A 112 -10.31 13.93 0.03
C ARG A 112 -8.88 14.42 -0.19
N LYS A 113 -8.73 15.37 -1.13
CA LYS A 113 -7.43 15.83 -1.68
C LYS A 113 -6.38 16.22 -0.65
N LYS A 114 -6.76 16.93 0.42
CA LYS A 114 -5.80 17.35 1.48
C LYS A 114 -5.20 16.16 2.22
N ILE A 115 -6.02 15.15 2.51
CA ILE A 115 -5.59 13.92 3.17
C ILE A 115 -4.71 13.11 2.22
N GLY A 116 -5.18 12.88 0.98
CA GLY A 116 -4.41 12.18 -0.04
C GLY A 116 -3.02 12.82 -0.28
N GLN A 117 -2.94 14.15 -0.34
CA GLN A 117 -1.67 14.87 -0.47
C GLN A 117 -0.73 14.64 0.73
N PHE A 118 -1.26 14.54 1.95
CA PHE A 118 -0.46 14.27 3.14
C PHE A 118 0.20 12.88 3.03
N TYR A 119 -0.59 11.83 2.78
CA TYR A 119 -0.04 10.47 2.61
C TYR A 119 0.94 10.40 1.43
N LEU A 120 0.64 11.08 0.31
CA LEU A 120 1.51 11.07 -0.87
C LEU A 120 2.89 11.69 -0.61
N ARG A 121 2.94 12.79 0.15
CA ARG A 121 4.21 13.43 0.54
C ARG A 121 5.04 12.54 1.45
N ASN A 122 4.40 11.82 2.37
CA ASN A 122 5.10 10.85 3.21
C ASN A 122 5.61 9.67 2.39
N ALA A 123 4.82 9.12 1.45
CA ALA A 123 5.29 8.09 0.51
C ALA A 123 6.55 8.56 -0.24
N HIS A 124 6.48 9.77 -0.82
CA HIS A 124 7.61 10.38 -1.55
C HIS A 124 8.85 10.52 -0.67
N HIS A 125 8.70 11.01 0.57
CA HIS A 125 9.79 11.12 1.53
C HIS A 125 10.41 9.76 1.87
N CYS A 126 9.60 8.73 2.12
CA CYS A 126 10.08 7.39 2.42
C CYS A 126 10.81 6.77 1.22
N TYR A 127 10.32 6.97 -0.01
CA TYR A 127 11.03 6.55 -1.22
C TYR A 127 12.36 7.29 -1.44
N ILE A 128 12.44 8.59 -1.09
CA ILE A 128 13.72 9.32 -1.10
C ILE A 128 14.69 8.71 -0.09
N ARG A 129 14.25 8.51 1.16
CA ARG A 129 15.08 7.93 2.23
C ARG A 129 15.56 6.51 1.90
N TRP A 130 14.70 5.70 1.29
CA TRP A 130 15.06 4.36 0.83
C TRP A 130 16.00 4.38 -0.39
N GLY A 131 16.02 5.48 -1.16
CA GLY A 131 16.87 5.64 -2.35
C GLY A 131 16.23 5.18 -3.66
N ALA A 132 14.90 4.99 -3.70
CA ALA A 132 14.15 4.53 -4.87
C ALA A 132 13.94 5.64 -5.92
N LYS A 133 15.03 6.15 -6.49
CA LYS A 133 15.05 7.30 -7.41
C LYS A 133 14.07 7.18 -8.58
N ALA A 134 13.91 5.99 -9.15
CA ALA A 134 12.96 5.77 -10.25
C ALA A 134 11.51 5.98 -9.78
N LYS A 135 11.15 5.45 -8.61
CA LYS A 135 9.81 5.58 -8.04
C LYS A 135 9.52 7.01 -7.59
N VAL A 136 10.50 7.71 -7.03
CA VAL A 136 10.40 9.15 -6.70
C VAL A 136 10.03 9.97 -7.95
N LYS A 137 10.78 9.80 -9.04
CA LYS A 137 10.50 10.49 -10.32
C LYS A 137 9.14 10.13 -10.89
N GLN A 138 8.73 8.87 -10.77
CA GLN A 138 7.41 8.43 -11.20
C GLN A 138 6.32 9.19 -10.43
N LEU A 139 6.39 9.24 -9.09
CA LEU A 139 5.40 9.96 -8.27
C LEU A 139 5.36 11.46 -8.59
N GLU A 140 6.51 12.10 -8.78
CA GLU A 140 6.59 13.52 -9.15
C GLU A 140 5.95 13.80 -10.52
N SER A 141 6.05 12.85 -11.46
CA SER A 141 5.43 12.94 -12.77
C SER A 141 3.92 12.66 -12.75
N GLU A 142 3.46 11.73 -11.91
CA GLU A 142 2.05 11.37 -11.80
C GLU A 142 1.24 12.40 -11.00
N TYR A 143 1.88 13.03 -10.02
CA TYR A 143 1.23 13.95 -9.09
C TYR A 143 1.96 15.30 -8.93
N PRO A 144 2.27 16.01 -10.03
CA PRO A 144 3.02 17.27 -9.97
C PRO A 144 2.33 18.31 -9.08
N GLN A 145 1.00 18.38 -9.12
CA GLN A 145 0.19 19.32 -8.32
C GLN A 145 0.29 19.10 -6.80
N TYR A 146 0.69 17.91 -6.36
CA TYR A 146 0.75 17.57 -4.94
C TYR A 146 2.18 17.57 -4.39
N LEU A 147 3.16 17.23 -5.23
CA LEU A 147 4.57 17.02 -4.86
C LEU A 147 5.51 18.14 -5.30
N LEU A 148 5.27 18.76 -6.46
CA LEU A 148 6.03 19.93 -6.84
C LEU A 148 5.44 21.13 -6.10
N ARG A 149 6.24 21.76 -5.23
CA ARG A 149 5.96 23.15 -4.86
C ARG A 149 5.99 23.91 -6.18
N VAL A 150 4.85 24.49 -6.57
CA VAL A 150 4.86 25.59 -7.51
C VAL A 150 5.69 26.69 -6.85
N THR A 151 6.99 26.71 -7.11
CA THR A 151 7.87 27.83 -6.77
C THR A 151 7.54 28.97 -7.72
N ASN A 152 6.33 29.52 -7.60
CA ASN A 152 6.01 30.85 -8.08
C ASN A 152 5.92 31.78 -6.87
N LYS A 153 7.07 32.31 -6.48
CA LYS A 153 7.19 33.74 -6.18
C LYS A 153 8.49 34.22 -6.80
N LYS A 154 8.42 34.58 -8.09
CA LYS A 154 9.14 35.77 -8.54
C LYS A 154 8.58 36.93 -7.74
N ASN A 155 9.43 37.60 -6.99
CA ASN A 155 9.41 39.03 -6.70
C ASN A 155 10.85 39.45 -6.45
#